data_AF-A0A2R6FLJ9-F1
#
_entry.id   AF-A0A2R6FLJ9-F1
#
_cell.length_a   1.000
_cell.length_b   1.000
_cell.length_c   1.000
_cell.angle_alpha   90.00
_cell.angle_beta   90.00
_cell.angle_gamma   90.00
#
_symmetry.space_group_name_H-M   'P 1'
#
loop_
_entity.id
_entity.type
_entity.pdbx_description
1 polymer ?
#
loop_
_entity_poly.entity_id
_entity_poly.type
_entity_poly.pdbx_seq_one_letter_code
_entity_poly.pdbx_strand_id
1 'polypeptide(L)'
;MAIGAGLLVFGGLTGAVIADHTTDAGNYTVEPHDSPPDRKPGATSATYDHWIRLNGTVTLDRLKITYEDGDLSGCTESDLRPFGVDSEADDDGTSVDVDLSQRVKSYEGDDDRIEVVFETDGDSAVDLSGDDELVVAFADCVDNPDDADWYDLVARVKDASSTTTYRLIDRVGVCNCSDEEDARLYLGPPAGPTPTTTPHPTPTVTPTPSPTPPPTVTPTQTPSRTATAAPTDSSPTATRTDPATRTALSTPRATDTLTPTAEQPGFSSGVAVLAILIGAVLVAVRRARDA
;
A
#
# COMPACT_ATOMS: atom_id res chain seq x y z
N MET A 1 -23.19 -52.24 -35.22
CA MET A 1 -23.13 -50.80 -35.56
C MET A 1 -23.45 -50.05 -34.26
N ALA A 2 -22.41 -49.69 -33.52
CA ALA A 2 -22.53 -49.11 -32.18
C ALA A 2 -22.20 -47.62 -32.27
N ILE A 3 -23.14 -46.77 -31.85
CA ILE A 3 -22.98 -45.32 -31.78
C ILE A 3 -22.71 -45.00 -30.32
N GLY A 4 -21.45 -44.69 -29.99
CA GLY A 4 -21.05 -44.18 -28.69
C GLY A 4 -21.13 -42.66 -28.69
N ALA A 5 -22.02 -42.11 -27.87
CA ALA A 5 -22.11 -40.68 -27.58
C ALA A 5 -21.06 -40.33 -26.51
N GLY A 6 -20.01 -39.59 -26.92
CA GLY A 6 -19.06 -38.97 -26.02
C GLY A 6 -19.54 -37.56 -25.66
N LEU A 7 -20.06 -37.40 -24.45
CA LEU A 7 -20.39 -36.12 -23.83
C LEU A 7 -19.07 -35.48 -23.34
N LEU A 8 -18.58 -34.48 -24.07
CA LEU A 8 -17.46 -33.64 -23.63
C LEU A 8 -18.02 -32.52 -22.75
N VAL A 9 -17.85 -32.68 -21.44
CA VAL A 9 -18.05 -31.62 -20.45
C VAL A 9 -16.81 -30.72 -20.48
N PHE A 10 -16.93 -29.54 -21.06
CA PHE A 10 -15.96 -28.47 -20.84
C PHE A 10 -16.31 -27.78 -19.52
N GLY A 11 -15.57 -28.11 -18.46
CA GLY A 11 -15.57 -27.32 -17.24
C GLY A 11 -14.88 -26.00 -17.51
N GLY A 12 -15.62 -24.90 -17.38
CA GLY A 12 -15.07 -23.55 -17.37
C GLY A 12 -14.19 -23.38 -16.14
N LEU A 13 -12.88 -23.31 -16.36
CA LEU A 13 -11.92 -22.78 -15.40
C LEU A 13 -11.92 -21.26 -15.58
N THR A 14 -12.68 -20.55 -14.75
CA THR A 14 -12.38 -19.16 -14.39
C THR A 14 -11.07 -19.20 -13.61
N GLY A 15 -9.99 -18.74 -14.25
CA GLY A 15 -8.66 -18.75 -13.66
C GLY A 15 -7.72 -17.88 -14.47
N ALA A 16 -7.97 -16.58 -14.48
CA ALA A 16 -6.91 -15.61 -14.73
C ALA A 16 -6.20 -15.39 -13.39
N VAL A 17 -5.17 -16.21 -13.14
CA VAL A 17 -4.16 -15.91 -12.13
C VAL A 17 -2.91 -15.55 -12.92
N ILE A 18 -2.59 -14.27 -13.00
CA ILE A 18 -1.28 -13.81 -13.45
C ILE A 18 -0.83 -12.74 -12.46
N ALA A 19 -0.04 -13.16 -11.48
CA ALA A 19 0.87 -12.28 -10.78
C ALA A 19 2.10 -13.12 -10.38
N ASP A 20 3.18 -12.94 -11.12
CA ASP A 20 4.47 -13.60 -10.91
C ASP A 20 5.27 -12.76 -9.91
N HIS A 21 5.41 -13.25 -8.67
CA HIS A 21 6.11 -12.56 -7.58
C HIS A 21 7.33 -13.37 -7.13
N THR A 22 8.54 -12.94 -7.48
CA THR A 22 9.75 -13.53 -6.91
C THR A 22 10.01 -12.93 -5.52
N THR A 23 9.98 -13.83 -4.52
CA THR A 23 10.17 -13.69 -3.04
C THR A 23 9.02 -13.04 -2.28
N ASP A 24 8.01 -13.85 -1.91
CA ASP A 24 7.01 -13.67 -0.83
C ASP A 24 6.39 -12.27 -0.63
N ALA A 25 6.34 -11.43 -1.66
CA ALA A 25 5.69 -10.12 -1.61
C ALA A 25 4.18 -10.28 -1.80
N GLY A 26 3.39 -9.50 -1.05
CA GLY A 26 1.93 -9.56 -1.10
C GLY A 26 1.35 -9.11 -2.45
N ASN A 27 0.02 -9.13 -2.54
CA ASN A 27 -0.70 -8.77 -3.75
C ASN A 27 -0.67 -7.25 -3.95
N TYR A 28 -0.35 -6.78 -5.15
CA TYR A 28 -0.42 -5.37 -5.53
C TYR A 28 -1.18 -5.26 -6.82
N THR A 29 -2.19 -4.41 -6.83
CA THR A 29 -3.03 -4.14 -7.99
C THR A 29 -2.98 -2.64 -8.25
N VAL A 30 -2.85 -2.28 -9.51
CA VAL A 30 -3.03 -0.89 -9.95
C VAL A 30 -4.03 -0.87 -11.07
N GLU A 31 -5.07 -0.07 -10.90
CA GLU A 31 -6.04 0.15 -11.95
C GLU A 31 -5.98 1.64 -12.29
N PRO A 32 -5.63 2.01 -13.54
CA PRO A 32 -6.03 3.31 -14.05
C PRO A 32 -7.53 3.45 -13.82
N HIS A 33 -7.95 4.61 -13.32
CA HIS A 33 -9.37 4.86 -13.07
C HIS A 33 -10.17 4.50 -14.34
N ASP A 34 -11.36 3.91 -14.19
CA ASP A 34 -12.19 3.35 -15.29
C ASP A 34 -12.71 4.39 -16.31
N SER A 35 -12.06 5.55 -16.39
CA SER A 35 -12.36 6.66 -17.27
C SER A 35 -11.45 6.66 -18.52
N PRO A 36 -12.03 6.63 -19.74
CA PRO A 36 -11.28 6.54 -21.01
C PRO A 36 -10.39 7.72 -21.49
N PRO A 37 -10.14 8.85 -20.78
CA PRO A 37 -8.96 9.66 -21.14
C PRO A 37 -7.67 9.15 -20.51
N ASP A 38 -7.71 8.44 -19.38
CA ASP A 38 -6.55 8.28 -18.51
C ASP A 38 -5.55 7.22 -18.97
N ARG A 39 -5.96 6.32 -19.87
CA ARG A 39 -5.07 5.27 -20.42
C ARG A 39 -4.40 5.68 -21.74
N LYS A 40 -4.71 6.84 -22.31
CA LYS A 40 -4.20 7.18 -23.66
C LYS A 40 -2.71 7.50 -23.64
N PRO A 41 -1.98 7.15 -24.72
CA PRO A 41 -0.62 7.64 -24.90
C PRO A 41 -0.60 9.17 -24.96
N GLY A 42 0.33 9.78 -24.23
CA GLY A 42 0.46 11.23 -24.06
C GLY A 42 -0.71 11.89 -23.33
N ALA A 43 -1.56 11.13 -22.65
CA ALA A 43 -2.55 11.70 -21.74
C ALA A 43 -1.84 12.45 -20.62
N THR A 44 -2.28 13.67 -20.33
CA THR A 44 -1.80 14.47 -19.20
C THR A 44 -2.86 14.52 -18.12
N SER A 45 -2.46 14.63 -16.86
CA SER A 45 -3.40 14.65 -15.73
C SER A 45 -4.29 13.39 -15.66
N ALA A 46 -3.72 12.22 -15.92
CA ALA A 46 -4.39 10.94 -15.72
C ALA A 46 -4.54 10.62 -14.23
N THR A 47 -5.58 9.84 -13.91
CA THR A 47 -5.84 9.33 -12.56
C THR A 47 -5.53 7.85 -12.45
N TYR A 48 -4.85 7.47 -11.38
CA TYR A 48 -4.40 6.10 -11.12
C TYR A 48 -4.75 5.70 -9.70
N ASP A 49 -5.40 4.55 -9.54
CA ASP A 49 -5.74 3.99 -8.25
C ASP A 49 -4.81 2.78 -7.97
N HIS A 50 -4.28 2.71 -6.76
CA HIS A 50 -3.34 1.67 -6.32
C HIS A 50 -3.80 1.04 -5.01
N TRP A 51 -3.75 -0.29 -4.98
CA TRP A 51 -4.08 -1.09 -3.81
C TRP A 51 -2.94 -2.05 -3.49
N ILE A 52 -2.37 -1.90 -2.29
CA ILE A 52 -1.19 -2.65 -1.86
C ILE A 52 -1.55 -3.51 -0.67
N ARG A 53 -1.54 -4.83 -0.85
CA ARG A 53 -1.58 -5.80 0.25
C ARG A 53 -0.18 -6.34 0.48
N LEU A 54 0.29 -6.30 1.71
CA LEU A 54 1.60 -6.81 2.08
C LEU A 54 1.43 -8.15 2.79
N ASN A 55 2.33 -9.10 2.52
CA ASN A 55 2.34 -10.35 3.28
C ASN A 55 2.98 -10.10 4.65
N GLY A 56 2.19 -10.28 5.71
CA GLY A 56 2.64 -10.16 7.10
C GLY A 56 2.38 -8.77 7.68
N THR A 57 3.08 -8.43 8.76
CA THR A 57 2.94 -7.15 9.45
C THR A 57 4.09 -6.22 9.11
N VAL A 58 3.78 -4.98 8.74
CA VAL A 58 4.76 -3.95 8.34
C VAL A 58 4.42 -2.65 9.05
N THR A 59 5.40 -2.01 9.69
CA THR A 59 5.26 -0.62 10.12
C THR A 59 5.74 0.28 8.98
N LEU A 60 4.89 1.14 8.42
CA LEU A 60 5.25 2.00 7.30
C LEU A 60 6.33 3.02 7.71
N ASP A 61 7.51 2.92 7.11
CA ASP A 61 8.56 3.97 7.17
C ASP A 61 8.52 4.82 5.91
N ARG A 62 8.51 4.16 4.75
CA ARG A 62 8.60 4.83 3.45
C ARG A 62 7.81 4.08 2.39
N LEU A 63 7.02 4.83 1.63
CA LEU A 63 6.44 4.39 0.36
C LEU A 63 7.17 5.14 -0.76
N LYS A 64 7.72 4.41 -1.72
CA LYS A 64 8.27 4.98 -2.95
C LYS A 64 7.56 4.37 -4.14
N ILE A 65 6.94 5.20 -4.99
CA ILE A 65 6.33 4.79 -6.26
C ILE A 65 7.21 5.32 -7.39
N THR A 66 7.42 4.52 -8.43
CA THR A 66 8.25 4.88 -9.58
C THR A 66 7.53 4.48 -10.86
N TYR A 67 7.45 5.42 -11.81
CA TYR A 67 6.89 5.25 -13.14
C TYR A 67 7.95 5.65 -14.17
N GLU A 68 8.86 4.73 -14.50
CA GLU A 68 10.13 5.08 -15.19
C GLU A 68 9.94 5.76 -16.56
N ASP A 69 8.88 5.41 -17.29
CA ASP A 69 8.59 5.95 -18.62
C ASP A 69 7.49 7.04 -18.61
N GLY A 70 6.79 7.24 -17.49
CA GLY A 70 5.78 8.28 -17.31
C GLY A 70 6.34 9.53 -16.62
N ASP A 71 5.47 10.50 -16.34
CA ASP A 71 5.81 11.70 -15.58
C ASP A 71 4.92 11.85 -14.34
N LEU A 72 5.55 11.99 -13.18
CA LEU A 72 4.95 12.21 -11.87
C LEU A 72 5.31 13.60 -11.29
N SER A 73 6.06 14.44 -12.01
CA SER A 73 6.49 15.77 -11.53
C SER A 73 5.32 16.72 -11.27
N GLY A 74 4.17 16.47 -11.89
CA GLY A 74 2.92 17.18 -11.67
C GLY A 74 2.21 16.79 -10.36
N CYS A 75 2.55 15.64 -9.79
CA CYS A 75 1.92 15.14 -8.57
C CYS A 75 2.51 15.80 -7.33
N THR A 76 1.61 16.28 -6.48
CA THR A 76 1.94 16.83 -5.16
C THR A 76 1.34 15.96 -4.06
N GLU A 77 1.70 16.21 -2.82
CA GLU A 77 1.09 15.55 -1.66
C GLU A 77 -0.44 15.69 -1.67
N SER A 78 -0.98 16.82 -2.14
CA SER A 78 -2.42 17.02 -2.24
C SER A 78 -3.09 16.25 -3.36
N ASP A 79 -2.34 15.64 -4.27
CA ASP A 79 -2.90 14.83 -5.36
C ASP A 79 -2.96 13.34 -4.99
N LEU A 80 -2.38 12.95 -3.84
CA LEU A 80 -2.55 11.64 -3.24
C LEU A 80 -3.94 11.53 -2.58
N ARG A 81 -4.99 11.36 -3.38
CA ARG A 81 -6.37 11.30 -2.86
C ARG A 81 -7.23 10.30 -3.64
N PRO A 82 -7.83 9.31 -2.96
CA PRO A 82 -7.61 8.97 -1.54
C PRO A 82 -6.21 8.41 -1.24
N PHE A 83 -5.77 8.58 0.00
CA PHE A 83 -4.49 8.06 0.48
C PHE A 83 -4.68 7.57 1.92
N GLY A 84 -4.74 6.26 2.09
CA GLY A 84 -5.25 5.68 3.32
C GLY A 84 -4.98 4.19 3.50
N VAL A 85 -5.50 3.63 4.58
CA VAL A 85 -5.58 2.19 4.82
C VAL A 85 -7.05 1.80 4.85
N ASP A 86 -7.39 0.81 4.04
CA ASP A 86 -8.59 -0.01 4.15
C ASP A 86 -8.23 -1.22 5.03
N SER A 87 -8.80 -1.26 6.23
CA SER A 87 -8.48 -2.25 7.25
C SER A 87 -9.32 -3.51 7.02
N GLU A 88 -8.72 -4.70 7.10
CA GLU A 88 -9.38 -5.97 6.71
C GLU A 88 -9.76 -6.07 5.21
N ALA A 89 -9.55 -4.99 4.45
CA ALA A 89 -9.77 -4.89 3.02
C ALA A 89 -11.20 -5.30 2.61
N ASP A 90 -12.16 -4.76 3.35
CA ASP A 90 -13.59 -5.06 3.25
C ASP A 90 -14.41 -3.99 2.53
N ASP A 91 -13.77 -2.87 2.20
CA ASP A 91 -14.35 -1.77 1.45
C ASP A 91 -14.10 -1.92 -0.07
N ASP A 92 -15.03 -1.37 -0.87
CA ASP A 92 -14.91 -1.40 -2.33
C ASP A 92 -14.16 -0.17 -2.86
N GLY A 93 -13.33 -0.40 -3.89
CA GLY A 93 -12.66 0.65 -4.64
C GLY A 93 -11.69 1.43 -3.77
N THR A 94 -11.74 2.75 -3.79
CA THR A 94 -10.75 3.60 -3.13
C THR A 94 -11.16 4.10 -1.74
N SER A 95 -12.16 3.46 -1.13
CA SER A 95 -12.60 3.78 0.23
C SER A 95 -11.52 3.39 1.25
N VAL A 96 -11.40 4.14 2.35
CA VAL A 96 -10.37 3.93 3.38
C VAL A 96 -10.94 4.19 4.77
N ASP A 97 -10.56 3.38 5.74
CA ASP A 97 -10.86 3.58 7.17
C ASP A 97 -9.98 4.66 7.80
N VAL A 98 -8.70 4.66 7.41
CA VAL A 98 -7.67 5.49 7.99
C VAL A 98 -7.08 6.39 6.94
N ASP A 99 -7.28 7.70 7.09
CA ASP A 99 -6.63 8.71 6.26
C ASP A 99 -5.15 8.86 6.66
N LEU A 100 -4.26 8.60 5.71
CA LEU A 100 -2.81 8.67 5.92
C LEU A 100 -2.22 10.05 5.63
N SER A 101 -2.99 11.00 5.09
CA SER A 101 -2.49 12.36 4.82
C SER A 101 -1.96 13.06 6.08
N GLN A 102 -2.51 12.75 7.25
CA GLN A 102 -2.08 13.30 8.54
C GLN A 102 -0.88 12.55 9.16
N ARG A 103 -0.46 11.44 8.54
CA ARG A 103 0.63 10.56 8.99
C ARG A 103 1.91 10.77 8.17
N VAL A 104 1.85 11.62 7.14
CA VAL A 104 2.99 11.98 6.29
C VAL A 104 3.93 12.90 7.06
N LYS A 105 5.19 12.48 7.14
CA LYS A 105 6.31 13.28 7.67
C LYS A 105 6.90 14.18 6.60
N SER A 106 7.08 13.65 5.39
CA SER A 106 7.57 14.38 4.24
C SER A 106 7.15 13.73 2.94
N TYR A 107 6.95 14.56 1.92
CA TYR A 107 6.68 14.18 0.55
C TYR A 107 7.77 14.75 -0.37
N GLU A 108 8.28 13.92 -1.28
CA GLU A 108 9.15 14.33 -2.38
C GLU A 108 8.62 13.74 -3.68
N GLY A 109 8.34 14.60 -4.67
CA GLY A 109 7.99 14.20 -6.03
C GLY A 109 9.02 14.74 -7.02
N ASP A 110 9.35 13.94 -8.02
CA ASP A 110 10.16 14.31 -9.19
C ASP A 110 9.58 13.64 -10.45
N ASP A 111 10.30 13.76 -11.56
CA ASP A 111 9.83 13.34 -12.89
C ASP A 111 9.32 11.89 -12.94
N ASP A 112 10.01 10.91 -12.35
CA ASP A 112 9.62 9.50 -12.46
C ASP A 112 9.25 8.87 -11.11
N ARG A 113 9.30 9.63 -10.01
CA ARG A 113 9.19 9.07 -8.67
C ARG A 113 8.47 9.99 -7.69
N ILE A 114 7.67 9.34 -6.86
CA ILE A 114 7.10 9.91 -5.63
C ILE A 114 7.64 9.12 -4.44
N GLU A 115 8.02 9.84 -3.39
CA GLU A 115 8.46 9.29 -2.12
C GLU A 115 7.68 9.94 -0.97
N VAL A 116 7.03 9.09 -0.19
CA VAL A 116 6.33 9.46 1.04
C VAL A 116 7.05 8.83 2.22
N VAL A 117 7.42 9.64 3.20
CA VAL A 117 7.98 9.19 4.48
C VAL A 117 6.92 9.38 5.55
N PHE A 118 6.73 8.37 6.39
CA PHE A 118 5.73 8.38 7.45
C PHE A 118 6.37 8.68 8.81
N GLU A 119 5.56 9.13 9.76
CA GLU A 119 5.97 9.16 11.16
C GLU A 119 5.98 7.74 11.73
N THR A 120 7.14 7.31 12.27
CA THR A 120 7.35 5.94 12.78
C THR A 120 7.31 5.85 14.31
N ASP A 121 7.13 6.98 15.00
CA ASP A 121 7.21 7.08 16.45
C ASP A 121 5.83 7.25 17.09
N GLY A 122 5.62 6.57 18.22
CA GLY A 122 4.43 6.74 19.05
C GLY A 122 3.12 6.35 18.35
N ASP A 123 2.03 7.02 18.72
CA ASP A 123 0.69 6.74 18.19
C ASP A 123 0.51 7.11 16.71
N SER A 124 1.51 7.78 16.12
CA SER A 124 1.54 8.19 14.72
C SER A 124 2.07 7.10 13.78
N ALA A 125 2.75 6.08 14.31
CA ALA A 125 3.16 4.91 13.52
C ALA A 125 1.95 4.25 12.84
N VAL A 126 2.15 3.79 11.61
CA VAL A 126 1.13 3.11 10.82
C VAL A 126 1.57 1.66 10.65
N ASP A 127 0.85 0.76 11.32
CA ASP A 127 1.07 -0.67 11.21
C ASP A 127 0.04 -1.27 10.24
N LEU A 128 0.54 -1.92 9.19
CA LEU A 128 -0.25 -2.71 8.27
C LEU A 128 -0.14 -4.19 8.65
N SER A 129 -1.26 -4.86 8.76
CA SER A 129 -1.36 -6.31 8.87
C SER A 129 -1.53 -6.95 7.49
N GLY A 130 -1.48 -8.28 7.43
CA GLY A 130 -1.63 -9.01 6.16
C GLY A 130 -3.05 -8.96 5.59
N ASP A 131 -4.01 -8.51 6.40
CA ASP A 131 -5.40 -8.34 6.00
C ASP A 131 -5.69 -6.88 5.59
N ASP A 132 -4.76 -5.95 5.81
CA ASP A 132 -4.94 -4.53 5.46
C ASP A 132 -4.51 -4.24 4.01
N GLU A 133 -5.15 -3.23 3.43
CA GLU A 133 -4.86 -2.72 2.10
C GLU A 133 -4.45 -1.24 2.18
N LEU A 134 -3.23 -0.94 1.73
CA LEU A 134 -2.78 0.43 1.56
C LEU A 134 -3.33 0.96 0.23
N VAL A 135 -4.21 1.95 0.31
CA VAL A 135 -4.86 2.57 -0.83
C VAL A 135 -4.16 3.89 -1.15
N VAL A 136 -3.70 4.04 -2.38
CA VAL A 136 -3.04 5.25 -2.88
C VAL A 136 -3.62 5.58 -4.24
N ALA A 137 -4.23 6.75 -4.39
CA ALA A 137 -4.67 7.22 -5.69
C ALA A 137 -3.94 8.52 -6.06
N PHE A 138 -3.50 8.61 -7.32
CA PHE A 138 -3.03 9.84 -7.93
C PHE A 138 -4.18 10.48 -8.68
N ALA A 139 -4.63 11.64 -8.22
CA ALA A 139 -5.72 12.36 -8.86
C ALA A 139 -5.18 13.42 -9.83
N ASP A 140 -5.52 13.29 -11.12
CA ASP A 140 -5.33 14.30 -12.16
C ASP A 140 -3.89 14.85 -12.31
N CYS A 141 -2.85 14.05 -12.04
CA CYS A 141 -1.47 14.54 -11.98
C CYS A 141 -0.43 13.72 -12.75
N VAL A 142 -0.80 12.52 -13.22
CA VAL A 142 0.13 11.62 -13.93
C VAL A 142 0.11 11.93 -15.42
N ASP A 143 1.28 12.10 -16.04
CA ASP A 143 1.35 12.13 -17.50
C ASP A 143 1.85 10.78 -18.04
N ASN A 144 1.13 10.27 -19.04
CA ASN A 144 1.44 9.00 -19.66
C ASN A 144 2.54 9.13 -20.72
N PRO A 145 3.32 8.06 -20.91
CA PRO A 145 4.20 7.93 -22.07
C PRO A 145 3.46 8.16 -23.39
N ASP A 146 4.18 8.69 -24.39
CA ASP A 146 3.62 8.97 -25.74
C ASP A 146 3.36 7.70 -26.57
N ASP A 147 4.00 6.59 -26.21
CA ASP A 147 3.90 5.32 -26.92
C ASP A 147 2.84 4.41 -26.27
N ALA A 148 2.21 3.56 -27.09
CA ALA A 148 1.26 2.57 -26.59
C ALA A 148 1.98 1.26 -26.25
N ASP A 149 2.08 0.94 -24.96
CA ASP A 149 2.72 -0.28 -24.45
C ASP A 149 2.25 -0.60 -23.01
N TRP A 150 2.76 -1.70 -22.47
CA TRP A 150 2.74 -2.00 -21.05
C TRP A 150 3.91 -1.34 -20.35
N TYR A 151 3.62 -0.58 -19.29
CA TYR A 151 4.64 0.11 -18.51
C TYR A 151 4.63 -0.36 -17.06
N ASP A 152 5.82 -0.50 -16.48
CA ASP A 152 5.98 -0.94 -15.09
C ASP A 152 5.77 0.25 -14.15
N LEU A 153 4.84 0.10 -13.21
CA LEU A 153 4.71 0.96 -12.05
C LEU A 153 5.20 0.21 -10.81
N VAL A 154 6.23 0.74 -10.14
CA VAL A 154 6.94 0.02 -9.09
C VAL A 154 6.75 0.70 -7.74
N ALA A 155 5.99 0.06 -6.85
CA ALA A 155 5.89 0.44 -5.46
C ALA A 155 6.99 -0.24 -4.62
N ARG A 156 7.61 0.52 -3.72
CA ARG A 156 8.56 0.03 -2.72
C ARG A 156 8.13 0.49 -1.35
N VAL A 157 7.82 -0.46 -0.47
CA VAL A 157 7.44 -0.20 0.91
C VAL A 157 8.58 -0.61 1.83
N LYS A 158 9.10 0.33 2.61
CA LYS A 158 10.12 0.06 3.63
C LYS A 158 9.45 -0.08 4.99
N ASP A 159 9.83 -1.12 5.70
CA ASP A 159 9.39 -1.42 7.05
C ASP A 159 10.28 -0.70 8.08
N ALA A 160 9.68 0.07 8.99
CA ALA A 160 10.39 0.76 10.06
C ALA A 160 10.99 -0.20 11.10
N SER A 161 10.35 -1.38 11.26
CA SER A 161 10.73 -2.37 12.26
C SER A 161 11.88 -3.29 11.82
N SER A 162 12.26 -3.23 10.53
CA SER A 162 13.32 -4.06 9.95
C SER A 162 14.13 -3.32 8.88
N THR A 163 15.05 -4.03 8.22
CA THR A 163 15.74 -3.49 7.03
C THR A 163 15.07 -3.94 5.73
N THR A 164 13.89 -4.55 5.82
CA THR A 164 13.18 -5.13 4.69
C THR A 164 12.56 -4.03 3.84
N THR A 165 12.64 -4.19 2.53
CA THR A 165 11.91 -3.36 1.57
C THR A 165 11.15 -4.30 0.65
N TYR A 166 9.84 -4.20 0.69
CA TYR A 166 8.95 -4.90 -0.22
C TYR A 166 8.97 -4.18 -1.56
N ARG A 167 9.10 -4.92 -2.65
CA ARG A 167 9.04 -4.39 -4.00
C ARG A 167 7.88 -5.04 -4.72
N LEU A 168 6.94 -4.21 -5.16
CA LEU A 168 5.74 -4.63 -5.86
C LEU A 168 5.77 -3.96 -7.24
N ILE A 169 5.43 -4.72 -8.27
CA ILE A 169 5.41 -4.25 -9.65
C ILE A 169 4.00 -4.48 -10.14
N ASP A 170 3.39 -3.43 -10.67
CA ASP A 170 2.21 -3.53 -11.50
C ASP A 170 2.52 -3.10 -12.92
N ARG A 171 1.69 -3.52 -13.87
CA ARG A 171 1.81 -3.19 -15.28
C ARG A 171 0.57 -2.49 -15.77
N VAL A 172 0.75 -1.23 -16.12
CA VAL A 172 -0.28 -0.38 -16.69
C VAL A 172 -0.23 -0.47 -18.20
N GLY A 173 -1.36 -0.80 -18.83
CA GLY A 173 -1.51 -0.72 -20.28
C GLY A 173 -1.89 0.69 -20.72
N VAL A 174 -0.98 1.38 -21.40
CA VAL A 174 -1.22 2.70 -22.01
C VAL A 174 -1.61 2.48 -23.47
N CYS A 175 -2.87 2.73 -23.79
CA CYS A 175 -3.45 2.54 -25.12
C CYS A 175 -4.75 3.33 -25.29
N ASN A 176 -5.28 3.37 -26.52
CA ASN A 176 -6.65 3.84 -26.75
C ASN A 176 -7.68 2.74 -26.42
N CYS A 177 -7.72 2.37 -25.14
CA CYS A 177 -8.48 1.28 -24.53
C CYS A 177 -9.29 1.83 -23.34
N SER A 178 -10.44 1.22 -23.00
CA SER A 178 -11.25 1.69 -21.86
C SER A 178 -10.79 1.12 -20.51
N ASP A 179 -10.26 -0.10 -20.53
CA ASP A 179 -9.97 -0.89 -19.34
C ASP A 179 -8.81 -1.86 -19.63
N GLU A 180 -8.44 -2.67 -18.64
CA GLU A 180 -7.34 -3.63 -18.79
C GLU A 180 -7.66 -4.79 -19.74
N GLU A 181 -8.92 -5.23 -19.82
CA GLU A 181 -9.31 -6.29 -20.75
C GLU A 181 -9.12 -5.83 -22.20
N ASP A 182 -9.57 -4.61 -22.50
CA ASP A 182 -9.33 -3.93 -23.78
C ASP A 182 -7.84 -3.69 -24.03
N ALA A 183 -7.06 -3.32 -23.00
CA ALA A 183 -5.61 -3.16 -23.12
C ALA A 183 -4.94 -4.49 -23.49
N ARG A 184 -5.32 -5.60 -22.87
CA ARG A 184 -4.82 -6.95 -23.20
C ARG A 184 -5.25 -7.40 -24.59
N LEU A 185 -6.42 -6.99 -25.06
CA LEU A 185 -6.85 -7.26 -26.44
C LEU A 185 -6.03 -6.45 -27.45
N TYR A 186 -5.69 -5.20 -27.13
CA TYR A 186 -4.98 -4.28 -28.01
C TYR A 186 -3.47 -4.51 -28.04
N LEU A 187 -2.83 -4.55 -26.86
CA LEU A 187 -1.38 -4.68 -26.67
C LEU A 187 -0.92 -6.15 -26.63
N GLY A 188 -1.85 -7.08 -26.41
CA GLY A 188 -1.52 -8.45 -25.98
C GLY A 188 -1.28 -8.52 -24.47
N PRO A 189 -1.01 -9.73 -23.93
CA PRO A 189 -0.65 -9.86 -22.52
C PRO A 189 0.67 -9.10 -22.25
N PRO A 190 0.83 -8.47 -21.07
CA PRO A 190 2.11 -7.92 -20.68
C PRO A 190 3.16 -9.04 -20.74
N ALA A 191 4.35 -8.74 -21.25
CA ALA A 191 5.47 -9.68 -21.18
C ALA A 191 5.64 -10.14 -19.71
N GLY A 192 6.09 -11.36 -19.44
CA GLY A 192 6.43 -11.72 -18.04
C GLY A 192 7.46 -10.73 -17.47
N PRO A 193 7.62 -10.62 -16.13
CA PRO A 193 8.72 -9.86 -15.57
C PRO A 193 10.03 -10.32 -16.22
N THR A 194 10.78 -9.40 -16.83
CA THR A 194 12.13 -9.73 -17.31
C THR A 194 12.89 -10.18 -16.08
N PRO A 195 13.38 -11.43 -16.00
CA PRO A 195 14.05 -11.90 -14.80
C PRO A 195 15.23 -10.97 -14.53
N THR A 196 15.16 -10.22 -13.43
CA THR A 196 16.30 -9.43 -12.95
C THR A 196 17.49 -10.37 -12.90
N THR A 197 18.49 -10.15 -13.75
CA THR A 197 19.70 -10.98 -13.74
C THR A 197 20.31 -10.83 -12.37
N THR A 198 20.18 -11.87 -11.55
CA THR A 198 20.84 -11.90 -10.24
C THR A 198 22.32 -11.70 -10.53
N PRO A 199 22.99 -10.69 -9.92
CA PRO A 199 24.40 -10.47 -10.16
C PRO A 199 25.12 -11.79 -9.89
N HIS A 200 25.81 -12.30 -10.92
CA HIS A 200 26.62 -13.51 -10.78
C HIS A 200 27.59 -13.25 -9.62
N PRO A 201 27.65 -14.12 -8.59
CA PRO A 201 28.52 -13.88 -7.45
C PRO A 201 29.94 -13.65 -7.96
N THR A 202 30.46 -12.44 -7.71
CA THR A 202 31.85 -12.12 -8.01
C THR A 202 32.70 -13.17 -7.30
N PRO A 203 33.62 -13.87 -8.00
CA PRO A 203 34.40 -14.92 -7.37
C PRO A 203 35.14 -14.34 -6.16
N THR A 204 34.79 -14.83 -4.97
CA THR A 204 35.43 -14.42 -3.73
C THR A 204 36.91 -14.78 -3.84
N VAL A 205 37.78 -13.77 -3.81
CA VAL A 205 39.22 -13.99 -3.76
C VAL A 205 39.51 -14.74 -2.47
N THR A 206 39.87 -16.02 -2.55
CA THR A 206 40.28 -16.81 -1.39
C THR A 206 41.49 -16.13 -0.74
N PRO A 207 41.39 -15.59 0.48
CA PRO A 207 42.54 -15.01 1.16
C PRO A 207 43.66 -16.06 1.27
N THR A 208 44.85 -15.70 0.77
CA THR A 208 46.06 -16.51 0.93
C THR A 208 46.35 -16.62 2.43
N PRO A 209 46.58 -17.83 2.98
CA PRO A 209 46.86 -17.97 4.40
C PRO A 209 48.10 -17.17 4.79
N SER A 210 47.93 -16.25 5.75
CA SER A 210 49.04 -15.52 6.36
C SER A 210 49.98 -16.50 7.07
N PRO A 211 51.31 -16.32 7.00
CA PRO A 211 52.25 -17.19 7.70
C PRO A 211 51.97 -17.17 9.21
N THR A 212 51.91 -18.36 9.81
CA THR A 212 51.78 -18.55 11.25
C THR A 212 52.96 -17.90 11.97
N PRO A 213 52.74 -16.99 12.95
CA PRO A 213 53.83 -16.42 13.71
C PRO A 213 54.55 -17.51 14.53
N PRO A 214 55.87 -17.36 14.78
CA PRO A 214 56.63 -18.30 15.59
C PRO A 214 56.10 -18.31 17.04
N PRO A 215 56.19 -19.46 17.75
CA PRO A 215 55.69 -19.58 19.12
C PRO A 215 56.39 -18.59 20.06
N THR A 216 55.60 -17.74 20.71
CA THR A 216 56.06 -16.83 21.76
C THR A 216 56.46 -17.63 23.00
N VAL A 217 57.69 -17.45 23.46
CA VAL A 217 58.20 -18.10 24.68
C VAL A 217 57.51 -17.46 25.89
N THR A 218 56.68 -18.24 26.59
CA THR A 218 55.97 -17.80 27.80
C THR A 218 56.96 -17.58 28.95
N PRO A 219 57.03 -16.39 29.56
CA PRO A 219 57.82 -16.19 30.76
C PRO A 219 57.21 -16.97 31.94
N THR A 220 58.06 -17.74 32.62
CA THR A 220 57.72 -18.46 33.86
C THR A 220 57.34 -17.47 34.95
N GLN A 221 56.07 -17.49 35.38
CA GLN A 221 55.61 -16.64 36.48
C GLN A 221 56.24 -17.09 37.81
N THR A 222 56.77 -16.12 38.55
CA THR A 222 57.29 -16.27 39.91
C THR A 222 56.12 -16.36 40.89
N PRO A 223 56.09 -17.29 41.86
CA PRO A 223 54.96 -17.46 42.76
C PRO A 223 54.77 -16.24 43.67
N SER A 224 53.61 -15.58 43.55
CA SER A 224 53.16 -14.51 44.44
C SER A 224 52.57 -15.10 45.72
N ARG A 225 52.91 -14.50 46.87
CA ARG A 225 52.55 -15.00 48.20
C ARG A 225 51.07 -14.73 48.50
N THR A 226 50.43 -15.77 49.02
CA THR A 226 49.08 -15.81 49.59
C THR A 226 48.89 -14.77 50.69
N ALA A 227 47.88 -13.90 50.55
CA ALA A 227 47.40 -13.04 51.63
C ALA A 227 46.15 -13.66 52.28
N THR A 228 46.20 -13.71 53.60
CA THR A 228 45.24 -14.25 54.57
C THR A 228 43.90 -13.50 54.57
N ALA A 229 42.80 -14.24 54.74
CA ALA A 229 41.42 -13.77 54.74
C ALA A 229 41.06 -12.85 55.93
N ALA A 230 40.15 -11.91 55.69
CA ALA A 230 39.40 -11.20 56.72
C ALA A 230 37.90 -11.59 56.62
N PRO A 231 37.25 -12.02 57.71
CA PRO A 231 35.81 -12.30 57.72
C PRO A 231 35.04 -10.99 57.81
N THR A 232 33.99 -10.81 56.99
CA THR A 232 33.01 -9.74 57.22
C THR A 232 31.65 -10.35 57.48
N ASP A 233 31.04 -9.81 58.51
CA ASP A 233 29.97 -10.34 59.32
C ASP A 233 28.58 -10.07 58.71
N SER A 234 27.66 -10.86 59.22
CA SER A 234 26.25 -11.00 58.95
C SER A 234 25.44 -9.70 59.15
N SER A 235 24.43 -9.45 58.31
CA SER A 235 23.12 -8.97 58.78
C SER A 235 22.06 -8.95 57.66
N PRO A 236 21.03 -9.83 57.69
CA PRO A 236 19.80 -9.63 56.94
C PRO A 236 18.80 -8.82 57.79
N THR A 237 18.49 -7.60 57.36
CA THR A 237 17.35 -6.84 57.92
C THR A 237 16.12 -7.07 57.05
N ALA A 238 15.25 -7.97 57.50
CA ALA A 238 13.87 -8.04 57.05
C ALA A 238 13.07 -6.97 57.82
N THR A 239 12.40 -6.06 57.09
CA THR A 239 11.33 -5.23 57.66
C THR A 239 10.05 -5.46 56.89
N ARG A 240 8.99 -5.54 57.68
CA ARG A 240 7.72 -6.23 57.52
C ARG A 240 6.60 -5.19 57.31
N THR A 241 5.51 -5.65 56.69
CA THR A 241 4.12 -5.21 56.92
C THR A 241 3.71 -3.80 56.49
N ASP A 242 2.83 -3.72 55.47
CA ASP A 242 1.48 -3.18 55.73
C ASP A 242 0.41 -3.79 54.79
N PRO A 243 -0.73 -4.29 55.32
CA PRO A 243 -1.89 -4.69 54.54
C PRO A 243 -2.91 -3.55 54.56
N ALA A 244 -2.94 -2.73 53.51
CA ALA A 244 -4.05 -1.80 53.31
C ALA A 244 -5.14 -2.47 52.47
N THR A 245 -6.01 -3.18 53.18
CA THR A 245 -7.38 -3.47 52.78
C THR A 245 -8.10 -2.17 52.41
N ARG A 246 -8.61 -2.05 51.19
CA ARG A 246 -9.84 -1.29 50.93
C ARG A 246 -10.64 -1.85 49.76
N THR A 247 -11.73 -2.49 50.14
CA THR A 247 -12.93 -2.82 49.38
C THR A 247 -13.61 -1.57 48.83
N ALA A 248 -13.95 -1.56 47.54
CA ALA A 248 -15.10 -0.87 46.95
C ALA A 248 -15.36 -1.57 45.59
N LEU A 249 -16.23 -2.56 45.55
CA LEU A 249 -17.69 -2.48 45.36
C LEU A 249 -18.10 -1.85 44.02
N SER A 250 -18.64 -2.74 43.19
CA SER A 250 -19.19 -2.62 41.85
C SER A 250 -20.14 -1.45 41.63
N THR A 251 -20.12 -0.85 40.44
CA THR A 251 -21.31 -0.25 39.82
C THR A 251 -21.21 -0.37 38.30
N PRO A 252 -21.99 -1.23 37.64
CA PRO A 252 -22.19 -1.15 36.19
C PRO A 252 -23.13 0.02 35.88
N ARG A 253 -22.70 0.91 34.99
CA ARG A 253 -23.58 1.94 34.42
C ARG A 253 -24.16 1.39 33.11
N ALA A 254 -25.29 0.71 33.21
CA ALA A 254 -26.24 0.63 32.11
C ALA A 254 -26.90 2.01 31.98
N THR A 255 -26.90 2.56 30.78
CA THR A 255 -27.81 3.66 30.43
C THR A 255 -28.60 3.18 29.23
N ASP A 256 -29.71 2.51 29.55
CA ASP A 256 -30.89 2.47 28.68
C ASP A 256 -31.29 3.91 28.40
N THR A 257 -31.19 4.32 27.14
CA THR A 257 -31.95 5.47 26.64
C THR A 257 -33.00 4.95 25.69
N LEU A 258 -34.24 5.18 26.11
CA LEU A 258 -35.46 4.71 25.52
C LEU A 258 -35.65 5.22 24.08
N THR A 259 -36.02 4.27 23.23
CA THR A 259 -36.81 4.43 22.00
C THR A 259 -38.05 5.30 22.25
N PRO A 260 -38.33 6.26 21.36
CA PRO A 260 -39.70 6.51 20.94
C PRO A 260 -39.93 6.03 19.51
N THR A 261 -40.88 5.12 19.40
CA THR A 261 -41.55 4.65 18.19
C THR A 261 -42.33 5.80 17.54
N ALA A 262 -42.11 6.01 16.24
CA ALA A 262 -43.09 6.53 15.29
C ALA A 262 -42.82 5.80 13.96
N GLU A 263 -43.57 4.75 13.64
CA GLU A 263 -44.74 4.77 12.73
C GLU A 263 -44.43 5.40 11.35
N GLN A 264 -44.09 4.53 10.39
CA GLN A 264 -44.43 4.42 8.94
C GLN A 264 -44.95 5.65 8.12
N PRO A 265 -44.95 5.65 6.76
CA PRO A 265 -44.63 4.56 5.81
C PRO A 265 -43.79 4.93 4.55
N GLY A 266 -43.18 3.90 3.95
CA GLY A 266 -43.09 3.59 2.52
C GLY A 266 -42.86 4.70 1.47
N PHE A 267 -41.74 4.59 0.74
CA PHE A 267 -41.65 5.12 -0.63
C PHE A 267 -41.49 3.99 -1.63
N SER A 268 -42.61 3.73 -2.30
CA SER A 268 -42.71 3.01 -3.56
C SER A 268 -42.10 3.82 -4.70
N SER A 269 -41.47 3.11 -5.63
CA SER A 269 -41.33 3.47 -7.04
C SER A 269 -42.55 4.20 -7.63
N GLY A 270 -42.34 5.31 -8.34
CA GLY A 270 -43.41 5.98 -9.08
C GLY A 270 -43.03 7.32 -9.71
N VAL A 271 -42.98 7.31 -11.03
CA VAL A 271 -42.84 8.43 -11.97
C VAL A 271 -43.82 9.59 -11.68
N ALA A 272 -43.34 10.83 -11.72
CA ALA A 272 -44.19 12.00 -12.02
C ALA A 272 -43.37 13.16 -12.64
N VAL A 273 -43.54 13.29 -13.95
CA VAL A 273 -43.33 14.49 -14.75
C VAL A 273 -44.30 15.59 -14.28
N LEU A 274 -43.82 16.78 -13.91
CA LEU A 274 -44.53 18.04 -14.25
C LEU A 274 -43.65 19.29 -14.11
N ALA A 275 -43.86 20.18 -15.06
CA ALA A 275 -43.08 21.35 -15.44
C ALA A 275 -43.07 22.54 -14.45
N ILE A 276 -41.98 23.31 -14.49
CA ILE A 276 -42.01 24.76 -14.25
C ILE A 276 -41.29 25.46 -15.42
N LEU A 277 -42.10 26.06 -16.28
CA LEU A 277 -41.75 27.02 -17.34
C LEU A 277 -41.78 28.43 -16.74
N ILE A 278 -40.64 29.08 -16.49
CA ILE A 278 -40.52 30.56 -16.48
C ILE A 278 -39.08 30.93 -16.87
N GLY A 279 -38.89 31.61 -18.00
CA GLY A 279 -37.60 32.27 -18.28
C GLY A 279 -37.17 32.46 -19.73
N ALA A 280 -38.05 32.89 -20.64
CA ALA A 280 -37.61 33.47 -21.90
C ALA A 280 -38.52 34.64 -22.29
N VAL A 281 -37.89 35.75 -22.69
CA VAL A 281 -38.36 36.90 -23.50
C VAL A 281 -37.76 38.17 -22.89
N LEU A 282 -36.60 38.61 -23.41
CA LEU A 282 -36.26 40.05 -23.59
C LEU A 282 -34.85 40.36 -24.17
N VAL A 283 -34.24 39.57 -25.07
CA VAL A 283 -33.02 40.06 -25.80
C VAL A 283 -32.89 39.56 -27.24
N ALA A 284 -33.97 39.57 -28.03
CA ALA A 284 -33.86 39.22 -29.45
C ALA A 284 -34.82 39.98 -30.38
N VAL A 285 -35.05 41.28 -30.15
CA VAL A 285 -35.56 42.18 -31.19
C VAL A 285 -34.97 43.58 -30.99
N ARG A 286 -33.74 43.80 -31.47
CA ARG A 286 -33.31 45.13 -31.94
C ARG A 286 -32.16 44.97 -32.91
N ARG A 287 -32.40 45.47 -34.13
CA ARG A 287 -31.48 45.65 -35.28
C ARG A 287 -31.31 44.46 -36.22
N ALA A 288 -32.43 44.07 -36.83
CA ALA A 288 -32.50 44.12 -38.29
C ALA A 288 -33.03 45.52 -38.69
N ARG A 289 -32.10 46.46 -38.85
CA ARG A 289 -32.23 47.77 -39.52
C ARG A 289 -30.80 48.17 -39.81
N ASP A 290 -30.31 47.69 -40.94
CA ASP A 290 -29.17 48.16 -41.76
C ASP A 290 -28.57 46.96 -42.51
N ALA A 291 -29.31 46.47 -43.50
CA ALA A 291 -28.89 45.76 -44.72
C ALA A 291 -30.13 45.27 -45.48
#